data_AF-A0AA42W177-F1
#
_entry.id   AF-A0AA42W177-F1
#
_cell.length_a   1.000
_cell.length_b   1.000
_cell.length_c   1.000
_cell.angle_alpha   90.00
_cell.angle_beta   90.00
_cell.angle_gamma   90.00
#
_symmetry.space_group_name_H-M   'P 1'
#
loop_
_entity.id
_entity.type
_entity.pdbx_description
1 polymer ?
#
loop_
_entity_poly.entity_id
_entity_poly.type
_entity_poly.pdbx_seq_one_letter_code
_entity_poly.pdbx_strand_id
1 'polypeptide(L)'
;MRIPTEPGNRIRVFPASDNSASALLFFYGCDGLHIGASTRMHGCVSAVLRFGTKAHSRIVGFVEKLPMTLPLVTADERARLLAHGAALAAGQRLDPLPVVRLFTPDAHVTWLLVSLDPADGDTAYGLIDLGIGMPELGMVKLSDLAGIVGPRKLPVRRDRYFQAVRPLSEYVRLAQENGAITD
;
A
#
# COMPACT_ATOMS: atom_id res chain seq x y z
N MET A 1 67.02 -19.37 -23.15
CA MET A 1 66.04 -18.43 -23.72
C MET A 1 65.66 -17.47 -22.60
N ARG A 2 65.83 -16.16 -22.80
CA ARG A 2 65.82 -15.11 -21.76
C ARG A 2 64.38 -14.80 -21.29
N ILE A 3 64.19 -14.60 -19.99
CA ILE A 3 63.04 -13.94 -19.31
C ILE A 3 63.41 -12.43 -19.25
N PRO A 4 62.52 -11.38 -19.30
CA PRO A 4 61.25 -11.20 -18.55
C PRO A 4 60.14 -10.34 -19.22
N THR A 5 59.04 -10.08 -18.47
CA THR A 5 58.30 -8.79 -18.27
C THR A 5 56.77 -8.85 -18.42
N GLU A 6 56.04 -8.71 -17.29
CA GLU A 6 54.83 -7.85 -17.20
C GLU A 6 55.32 -6.37 -17.33
N PRO A 7 54.53 -5.32 -17.70
CA PRO A 7 53.07 -5.14 -17.57
C PRO A 7 52.36 -4.39 -18.74
N GLY A 8 51.03 -4.26 -18.66
CA GLY A 8 50.35 -3.01 -19.06
C GLY A 8 49.54 -2.97 -20.36
N ASN A 9 48.38 -2.33 -20.22
CA ASN A 9 47.60 -1.58 -21.22
C ASN A 9 46.48 -2.32 -21.98
N ARG A 10 45.23 -2.06 -21.57
CA ARG A 10 44.28 -1.37 -22.47
C ARG A 10 43.10 -0.78 -21.71
N ILE A 11 43.12 0.54 -21.53
CA ILE A 11 41.92 1.33 -21.34
C ILE A 11 41.04 1.11 -22.57
N ARG A 12 39.81 0.62 -22.36
CA ARG A 12 38.72 0.80 -23.32
C ARG A 12 37.73 1.78 -22.72
N VAL A 13 37.70 2.95 -23.35
CA VAL A 13 36.66 3.97 -23.18
C VAL A 13 35.45 3.56 -24.02
N PHE A 14 34.29 4.09 -23.63
CA PHE A 14 33.02 4.30 -24.36
C PHE A 14 31.87 3.31 -24.05
N PRO A 15 30.60 3.77 -24.04
CA PRO A 15 30.07 5.14 -23.97
C PRO A 15 29.08 5.37 -22.81
N ALA A 16 28.82 6.64 -22.52
CA ALA A 16 27.60 7.07 -21.87
C ALA A 16 26.41 6.76 -22.79
N SER A 17 25.34 6.21 -22.24
CA SER A 17 24.05 6.11 -22.94
C SER A 17 22.95 6.21 -21.89
N ASP A 18 22.47 7.45 -21.76
CA ASP A 18 21.10 7.86 -21.55
C ASP A 18 20.25 7.03 -20.58
N ASN A 19 20.13 7.58 -19.37
CA ASN A 19 18.96 7.40 -18.52
C ASN A 19 17.74 7.90 -19.30
N SER A 20 17.05 6.98 -19.98
CA SER A 20 15.82 7.28 -20.68
C SER A 20 14.69 7.39 -19.67
N ALA A 21 14.19 8.62 -19.54
CA ALA A 21 12.97 8.97 -18.85
C ALA A 21 11.78 8.21 -19.47
N SER A 22 11.06 7.45 -18.65
CA SER A 22 9.65 7.14 -18.93
C SER A 22 8.80 8.02 -18.04
N ALA A 23 8.46 9.17 -18.59
CA ALA A 23 7.40 10.03 -18.10
C ALA A 23 6.05 9.37 -18.40
N LEU A 24 5.29 9.01 -17.36
CA LEU A 24 3.85 8.94 -17.44
C LEU A 24 3.30 10.14 -16.70
N LEU A 25 3.10 11.22 -17.47
CA LEU A 25 2.30 12.37 -17.09
C LEU A 25 0.83 11.95 -17.09
N PHE A 26 0.24 11.79 -15.91
CA PHE A 26 -1.19 12.05 -15.75
C PHE A 26 -1.35 13.53 -15.40
N PHE A 27 -1.76 14.31 -16.40
CA PHE A 27 -2.29 15.65 -16.20
C PHE A 27 -3.68 15.54 -15.59
N TYR A 28 -3.87 16.09 -14.39
CA TYR A 28 -5.07 16.85 -14.05
C TYR A 28 -4.64 18.02 -13.18
N GLY A 29 -4.76 19.22 -13.76
CA GLY A 29 -4.31 20.47 -13.16
C GLY A 29 -5.35 21.09 -12.23
N CYS A 30 -4.81 21.68 -11.17
CA CYS A 30 -5.31 22.72 -10.26
C CYS A 30 -4.15 22.86 -9.26
N ASP A 31 -3.52 24.00 -8.96
CA ASP A 31 -3.92 25.39 -8.99
C ASP A 31 -2.68 26.28 -9.18
N GLY A 32 -2.89 27.46 -9.73
CA GLY A 32 -1.88 28.49 -9.84
C GLY A 32 -1.47 29.02 -8.47
N LEU A 33 -0.16 29.18 -8.25
CA LEU A 33 0.35 30.13 -7.28
C LEU A 33 1.61 30.79 -7.82
N HIS A 34 1.52 32.10 -8.04
CA HIS A 34 2.60 32.97 -8.48
C HIS A 34 3.70 33.03 -7.40
N ILE A 35 4.95 32.76 -7.80
CA ILE A 35 6.13 33.07 -6.99
C ILE A 35 6.55 34.51 -7.30
N GLY A 36 6.25 35.42 -6.38
CA GLY A 36 6.83 36.76 -6.32
C GLY A 36 8.14 36.72 -5.52
N ALA A 37 9.23 37.19 -6.12
CA ALA A 37 10.52 37.38 -5.48
C ALA A 37 10.50 38.55 -4.49
N SER A 38 11.19 38.43 -3.35
CA SER A 38 11.80 39.60 -2.71
C SER A 38 12.95 39.21 -1.79
N THR A 39 13.85 40.17 -1.60
CA THR A 39 15.27 40.05 -1.27
C THR A 39 15.59 40.42 0.18
N ARG A 40 16.72 39.86 0.67
CA ARG A 40 17.75 40.49 1.53
C ARG A 40 17.44 40.86 3.00
N MET A 41 18.10 40.09 3.86
CA MET A 41 18.99 40.43 5.00
C MET A 41 18.56 41.30 6.20
N HIS A 42 19.14 40.85 7.33
CA HIS A 42 19.52 41.53 8.59
C HIS A 42 18.43 41.83 9.63
N GLY A 43 18.70 41.40 10.87
CA GLY A 43 18.18 42.09 12.05
C GLY A 43 17.80 41.20 13.23
N CYS A 44 18.74 41.04 14.16
CA CYS A 44 18.54 40.64 15.55
C CYS A 44 17.41 41.44 16.23
N VAL A 45 16.56 40.82 17.06
CA VAL A 45 16.28 41.18 18.47
C VAL A 45 15.54 40.01 19.13
N SER A 46 16.14 39.41 20.17
CA SER A 46 15.45 38.49 21.08
C SER A 46 14.40 39.26 21.89
N ALA A 47 13.12 38.94 21.70
CA ALA A 47 12.06 39.35 22.60
C ALA A 47 11.58 38.13 23.41
N VAL A 48 11.99 38.08 24.68
CA VAL A 48 11.46 37.16 25.68
C VAL A 48 10.02 37.57 25.97
N LEU A 49 9.06 36.84 25.41
CA LEU A 49 7.65 36.91 25.80
C LEU A 49 7.40 35.91 26.91
N ARG A 50 7.47 36.39 28.15
CA ARG A 50 6.87 35.71 29.28
C ARG A 50 5.35 35.86 29.18
N PHE A 51 4.67 34.82 28.72
CA PHE A 51 3.24 34.69 28.94
C PHE A 51 2.99 33.77 30.13
N GLY A 52 2.61 34.41 31.24
CA GLY A 52 2.10 33.75 32.42
C GLY A 52 0.75 33.08 32.15
N THR A 53 0.59 31.91 32.78
CA THR A 53 -0.65 31.36 33.34
C THR A 53 -1.93 31.54 32.53
N LYS A 54 -2.42 30.46 31.94
CA LYS A 54 -3.62 29.75 32.44
C LYS A 54 -3.88 28.54 31.56
N ALA A 55 -3.72 27.35 32.14
CA ALA A 55 -4.19 26.11 31.57
C ALA A 55 -5.72 26.20 31.37
N HIS A 56 -6.14 26.35 30.13
CA HIS A 56 -7.47 25.92 29.72
C HIS A 56 -7.25 24.67 28.87
N SER A 57 -7.38 23.52 29.53
CA SER A 57 -7.58 22.25 28.86
C SER A 57 -8.92 22.34 28.12
N ARG A 58 -8.87 22.83 26.89
CA ARG A 58 -9.91 22.56 25.90
C ARG A 58 -9.35 21.47 25.02
N ILE A 59 -9.59 20.24 25.47
CA ILE A 59 -9.63 19.06 24.61
C ILE A 59 -10.67 19.42 23.54
N VAL A 60 -10.18 19.86 22.37
CA VAL A 60 -11.01 19.96 21.18
C VAL A 60 -11.28 18.50 20.83
N GLY A 61 -12.48 18.05 21.18
CA GLY A 61 -13.00 16.76 20.77
C GLY A 61 -13.00 16.75 19.25
N PHE A 62 -11.97 16.15 18.66
CA PHE A 62 -11.97 15.70 17.30
C PHE A 62 -13.02 14.59 17.23
N VAL A 63 -14.27 14.99 17.04
CA VAL A 63 -15.34 14.08 16.62
C VAL A 63 -15.04 13.80 15.16
N GLU A 64 -14.11 12.88 14.95
CA GLU A 64 -13.98 12.19 13.68
C GLU A 64 -15.34 11.54 13.47
N LYS A 65 -16.13 12.14 12.58
CA LYS A 65 -17.42 11.62 12.15
C LYS A 65 -17.11 10.35 11.37
N LEU A 66 -16.90 9.23 12.07
CA LEU A 66 -16.76 7.93 11.43
C LEU A 66 -18.03 7.71 10.62
N PRO A 67 -17.96 7.57 9.30
CA PRO A 67 -19.12 7.19 8.51
C PRO A 67 -19.66 5.87 9.09
N MET A 68 -20.99 5.70 9.07
CA MET A 68 -21.67 4.47 9.53
C MET A 68 -21.40 3.26 8.62
N THR A 69 -20.25 3.22 7.95
CA THR A 69 -19.71 2.08 7.25
C THR A 69 -18.93 1.26 8.26
N LEU A 70 -19.49 0.11 8.66
CA LEU A 70 -18.74 -0.89 9.40
C LEU A 70 -17.48 -1.22 8.59
N PRO A 71 -16.28 -1.13 9.19
CA PRO A 71 -15.06 -1.39 8.46
C PRO A 71 -15.03 -2.85 8.00
N LEU A 72 -14.64 -3.07 6.74
CA LEU A 72 -14.53 -4.40 6.14
C LEU A 72 -13.54 -5.32 6.87
N VAL A 73 -12.61 -4.72 7.62
CA VAL A 73 -11.60 -5.38 8.43
C VAL A 73 -11.66 -4.85 9.86
N THR A 74 -11.44 -5.72 10.84
CA THR A 74 -11.31 -5.33 12.25
C THR A 74 -9.99 -4.60 12.52
N ALA A 75 -9.88 -3.92 13.66
CA ALA A 75 -8.65 -3.24 14.06
C ALA A 75 -7.47 -4.22 14.19
N ASP A 76 -7.70 -5.40 14.76
CA ASP A 76 -6.69 -6.45 14.90
C ASP A 76 -6.24 -7.02 13.54
N GLU A 77 -7.18 -7.29 12.63
CA GLU A 77 -6.87 -7.75 11.28
C GLU A 77 -6.07 -6.68 10.51
N ARG A 78 -6.48 -5.42 10.61
CA ARG A 78 -5.76 -4.28 10.03
C ARG A 78 -4.34 -4.16 10.57
N ALA A 79 -4.13 -4.30 11.87
CA ALA A 79 -2.80 -4.26 12.47
C ALA A 79 -1.88 -5.37 11.93
N ARG A 80 -2.42 -6.60 11.78
CA ARG A 80 -1.68 -7.72 11.19
C ARG A 80 -1.35 -7.48 9.71
N LEU A 81 -2.31 -7.00 8.93
CA LEU A 81 -2.10 -6.66 7.51
C LEU A 81 -1.03 -5.57 7.33
N LEU A 82 -1.04 -4.54 8.18
CA LEU A 82 -0.03 -3.47 8.16
C LEU A 82 1.35 -3.98 8.58
N ALA A 83 1.43 -4.90 9.54
CA ALA A 83 2.71 -5.51 9.92
C ALA A 83 3.32 -6.30 8.76
N HIS A 84 2.51 -7.08 8.03
CA HIS A 84 2.97 -7.76 6.82
C HIS A 84 3.41 -6.76 5.73
N GLY A 85 2.65 -5.68 5.52
CA GLY A 85 2.98 -4.64 4.55
C GLY A 85 4.30 -3.92 4.87
N ALA A 86 4.51 -3.57 6.13
CA ALA A 86 5.76 -2.96 6.60
C ALA A 86 6.96 -3.89 6.38
N ALA A 87 6.80 -5.19 6.63
CA ALA A 87 7.86 -6.16 6.41
C ALA A 87 8.18 -6.36 4.92
N LEU A 88 7.16 -6.40 4.05
CA LEU A 88 7.35 -6.43 2.59
C LEU A 88 8.04 -5.16 2.07
N ALA A 89 7.64 -3.97 2.57
CA ALA A 89 8.27 -2.70 2.22
C ALA A 89 9.73 -2.62 2.67
N ALA A 90 10.08 -3.28 3.78
CA ALA A 90 11.46 -3.44 4.23
C ALA A 90 12.29 -4.46 3.40
N GLY A 91 11.72 -5.02 2.33
CA GLY A 91 12.38 -5.97 1.43
C GLY A 91 12.41 -7.40 1.96
N GLN A 92 11.65 -7.73 3.01
CA GLN A 92 11.56 -9.11 3.49
C GLN A 92 10.72 -9.94 2.51
N ARG A 93 11.29 -11.03 2.00
CA ARG A 93 10.53 -12.03 1.26
C ARG A 93 9.78 -12.92 2.25
N LEU A 94 8.51 -12.60 2.45
CA LEU A 94 7.61 -13.35 3.32
C LEU A 94 6.59 -14.11 2.48
N ASP A 95 6.22 -15.30 2.95
CA ASP A 95 5.04 -16.03 2.51
C ASP A 95 4.05 -16.14 3.68
N PRO A 96 3.42 -15.01 4.05
CA PRO A 96 2.57 -14.95 5.22
C PRO A 96 1.25 -15.70 5.00
N LEU A 97 0.65 -16.12 6.11
CA LEU A 97 -0.71 -16.62 6.11
C LEU A 97 -1.69 -15.48 5.80
N PRO A 98 -2.67 -15.70 4.91
CA PRO A 98 -3.77 -14.76 4.73
C PRO A 98 -4.47 -14.39 6.03
N VAL A 99 -4.80 -13.12 6.19
CA VAL A 99 -5.37 -12.60 7.43
C VAL A 99 -6.89 -12.51 7.33
N VAL A 100 -7.39 -12.08 6.16
CA VAL A 100 -8.82 -11.82 5.97
C VAL A 100 -9.28 -12.39 4.64
N ARG A 101 -10.46 -13.00 4.66
CA ARG A 101 -11.23 -13.31 3.46
C ARG A 101 -12.44 -12.38 3.38
N LEU A 102 -12.55 -11.68 2.26
CA LEU A 102 -13.71 -10.89 1.88
C LEU A 102 -14.39 -11.57 0.69
N PHE A 103 -15.71 -11.49 0.62
CA PHE A 103 -16.46 -12.06 -0.50
C PHE A 103 -17.77 -11.32 -0.72
N THR A 104 -18.28 -11.40 -1.95
CA THR A 104 -19.59 -10.88 -2.30
C THR A 104 -20.61 -12.03 -2.20
N PRO A 105 -21.66 -11.97 -1.36
CA PRO A 105 -22.56 -13.12 -1.18
C PRO A 105 -23.39 -13.50 -2.42
N ASP A 106 -23.50 -12.59 -3.38
CA ASP A 106 -24.30 -12.69 -4.60
C ASP A 106 -23.51 -12.56 -5.89
N ALA A 107 -22.18 -12.46 -5.80
CA ALA A 107 -21.27 -12.58 -6.93
C ALA A 107 -20.17 -13.54 -6.48
N HIS A 108 -19.73 -14.48 -7.31
CA HIS A 108 -18.69 -15.46 -6.95
C HIS A 108 -17.29 -14.83 -6.82
N VAL A 109 -17.21 -13.62 -6.25
CA VAL A 109 -16.02 -12.80 -6.11
C VAL A 109 -15.51 -12.93 -4.69
N THR A 110 -14.24 -13.30 -4.57
CA THR A 110 -13.53 -13.52 -3.31
C THR A 110 -12.19 -12.79 -3.34
N TRP A 111 -11.86 -12.13 -2.23
CA TRP A 111 -10.55 -11.52 -2.00
C TRP A 111 -9.94 -12.10 -0.75
N LEU A 112 -8.69 -12.55 -0.86
CA LEU A 112 -7.92 -13.13 0.22
C LEU A 112 -6.72 -12.22 0.51
N LEU A 113 -6.84 -11.43 1.57
CA LEU A 113 -5.92 -10.34 1.88
C LEU A 113 -4.77 -10.78 2.78
N VAL A 114 -3.58 -10.32 2.43
CA VAL A 114 -2.33 -10.68 3.09
C VAL A 114 -1.61 -9.47 3.69
N SER A 115 -1.61 -8.33 3.03
CA SER A 115 -0.98 -7.12 3.56
C SER A 115 -1.75 -5.86 3.19
N LEU A 116 -1.49 -4.78 3.93
CA LEU A 116 -1.93 -3.42 3.61
C LEU A 116 -0.69 -2.55 3.42
N ASP A 117 -0.73 -1.65 2.46
CA ASP A 117 0.30 -0.64 2.26
C ASP A 117 0.35 0.28 3.51
N PRO A 118 1.50 0.37 4.20
CA PRO A 118 1.63 1.23 5.37
C PRO A 118 1.57 2.73 5.06
N ALA A 119 1.76 3.13 3.80
CA ALA A 119 1.75 4.54 3.40
C ALA A 119 0.33 5.13 3.37
N ASP A 120 -0.65 4.35 2.87
CA ASP A 120 -2.05 4.79 2.76
C ASP A 120 -2.99 4.07 3.75
N GLY A 121 -2.62 2.88 4.22
CA GLY A 121 -3.45 2.03 5.06
C GLY A 121 -4.76 1.58 4.40
N ASP A 122 -4.87 1.63 3.08
CA ASP A 122 -6.10 1.31 2.35
C ASP A 122 -5.85 0.35 1.18
N THR A 123 -4.68 0.44 0.54
CA THR A 123 -4.31 -0.46 -0.56
C THR A 123 -3.87 -1.80 0.00
N ALA A 124 -4.69 -2.83 -0.20
CA ALA A 124 -4.43 -4.20 0.19
C ALA A 124 -3.78 -5.01 -0.93
N TYR A 125 -2.90 -5.93 -0.57
CA TYR A 125 -2.35 -6.95 -1.47
C TYR A 125 -2.94 -8.32 -1.10
N GLY A 126 -3.25 -9.12 -2.11
CA GLY A 126 -3.79 -10.45 -1.88
C GLY A 126 -4.09 -11.23 -3.15
N LEU A 127 -4.71 -12.40 -2.96
CA LEU A 127 -5.24 -13.23 -4.03
C LEU A 127 -6.69 -12.82 -4.31
N ILE A 128 -6.98 -12.57 -5.58
CA ILE A 128 -8.24 -12.03 -6.08
C ILE A 128 -8.85 -13.07 -7.02
N ASP A 129 -10.09 -13.44 -6.75
CA ASP A 129 -10.88 -14.32 -7.60
C ASP A 129 -12.17 -13.59 -7.96
N LEU A 130 -12.33 -13.26 -9.25
CA LEU A 130 -13.51 -12.56 -9.76
C LEU A 130 -14.65 -13.51 -10.16
N GLY A 131 -14.50 -14.82 -9.92
CA GLY A 131 -15.49 -15.82 -10.30
C GLY A 131 -15.53 -16.12 -11.80
N ILE A 132 -14.44 -15.80 -12.52
CA ILE A 132 -14.31 -16.01 -13.97
C ILE A 132 -13.32 -17.13 -14.35
N GLY A 133 -12.85 -17.91 -13.37
CA GLY A 133 -11.91 -19.02 -13.60
C GLY A 133 -10.43 -18.64 -13.59
N MET A 134 -10.09 -17.39 -13.23
CA MET A 134 -8.73 -16.85 -13.33
C MET A 134 -8.35 -16.10 -12.05
N PRO A 135 -8.06 -16.79 -10.94
CA PRO A 135 -7.62 -16.16 -9.72
C PRO A 135 -6.17 -15.68 -9.84
N GLU A 136 -5.91 -14.45 -9.38
CA GLU A 136 -4.62 -13.77 -9.54
C GLU A 136 -4.17 -13.00 -8.30
N LEU A 137 -2.87 -12.76 -8.17
CA LEU A 137 -2.33 -11.87 -7.15
C LEU A 137 -2.46 -10.41 -7.61
N GLY A 138 -2.99 -9.55 -6.76
CA GLY A 138 -3.22 -8.15 -7.11
C GLY A 138 -3.32 -7.22 -5.92
N MET A 139 -3.37 -5.92 -6.23
CA MET A 139 -3.61 -4.85 -5.28
C MET A 139 -5.07 -4.38 -5.40
N VAL A 140 -5.72 -4.08 -4.27
CA VAL A 140 -7.10 -3.59 -4.22
C VAL A 140 -7.30 -2.68 -3.01
N LYS A 141 -8.05 -1.58 -3.16
CA LYS A 141 -8.33 -0.70 -2.03
C LYS A 141 -9.52 -1.20 -1.21
N LEU A 142 -9.42 -1.15 0.12
CA LEU A 142 -10.55 -1.48 0.98
C LEU A 142 -11.72 -0.51 0.79
N SER A 143 -11.43 0.77 0.52
CA SER A 143 -12.44 1.76 0.15
C SER A 143 -13.20 1.39 -1.13
N ASP A 144 -12.50 0.90 -2.16
CA ASP A 144 -13.14 0.42 -3.39
C ASP A 144 -14.01 -0.81 -3.11
N LEU A 145 -13.49 -1.79 -2.36
CA LEU A 145 -14.25 -2.98 -1.96
C LEU A 145 -15.51 -2.63 -1.15
N ALA A 146 -15.46 -1.59 -0.31
CA ALA A 146 -16.61 -1.16 0.48
C ALA A 146 -17.73 -0.55 -0.40
N GLY A 147 -17.39 -0.04 -1.58
CA GLY A 147 -18.34 0.44 -2.57
C GLY A 147 -18.91 -0.65 -3.49
N ILE A 148 -18.29 -1.83 -3.54
CA ILE A 148 -18.77 -2.94 -4.38
C ILE A 148 -20.07 -3.50 -3.81
N VAL A 149 -21.06 -3.56 -4.69
CA VAL A 149 -22.37 -4.15 -4.41
C VAL A 149 -22.67 -5.14 -5.52
N GLY A 150 -23.00 -6.37 -5.14
CA GLY A 150 -23.30 -7.43 -6.09
C GLY A 150 -24.68 -7.28 -6.77
N PRO A 151 -25.00 -8.18 -7.72
CA PRO A 151 -26.19 -8.10 -8.57
C PRO A 151 -27.53 -8.06 -7.81
N ARG A 152 -27.59 -8.67 -6.63
CA ARG A 152 -28.77 -8.71 -5.75
C ARG A 152 -28.72 -7.63 -4.68
N LYS A 153 -27.91 -6.59 -4.87
CA LYS A 153 -27.71 -5.47 -3.94
C LYS A 153 -27.09 -5.89 -2.60
N LEU A 154 -26.34 -7.00 -2.57
CA LEU A 154 -25.62 -7.38 -1.35
C LEU A 154 -24.21 -6.80 -1.39
N PRO A 155 -23.76 -6.11 -0.33
CA PRO A 155 -22.41 -5.58 -0.25
C PRO A 155 -21.40 -6.70 0.01
N VAL A 156 -20.12 -6.38 -0.22
CA VAL A 156 -18.99 -7.21 0.23
C VAL A 156 -19.10 -7.49 1.73
N ARG A 157 -18.83 -8.74 2.12
CA ARG A 157 -18.83 -9.19 3.50
C ARG A 157 -17.48 -9.78 3.88
N ARG A 158 -17.12 -9.61 5.14
CA ARG A 158 -16.01 -10.31 5.78
C ARG A 158 -16.45 -11.69 6.23
N ASP A 159 -15.64 -12.70 5.92
CA ASP A 159 -15.77 -14.01 6.52
C ASP A 159 -15.25 -13.96 7.97
N ARG A 160 -16.12 -14.33 8.91
CA ARG A 160 -15.80 -14.33 10.36
C ARG A 160 -15.22 -15.66 10.82
N TYR A 161 -15.40 -16.72 10.03
CA TYR A 161 -14.96 -18.08 10.36
C TYR A 161 -13.71 -18.48 9.58
N PHE A 162 -13.27 -17.64 8.65
CA PHE A 162 -12.05 -17.86 7.90
C PHE A 162 -10.83 -17.98 8.82
N GLN A 163 -10.12 -19.10 8.67
CA GLN A 163 -8.83 -19.36 9.29
C GLN A 163 -7.87 -19.85 8.22
N ALA A 164 -6.80 -19.10 7.97
CA ALA A 164 -5.79 -19.54 7.02
C ALA A 164 -5.02 -20.76 7.55
N VAL A 165 -5.08 -21.84 6.77
CA VAL A 165 -4.37 -23.11 7.06
C VAL A 165 -3.12 -23.30 6.20
N ARG A 166 -2.93 -22.42 5.21
CA ARG A 166 -1.84 -22.50 4.21
C ARG A 166 -1.20 -21.12 3.97
N PRO A 167 0.08 -21.07 3.58
CA PRO A 167 0.71 -19.85 3.08
C PRO A 167 0.03 -19.31 1.82
N LEU A 168 0.25 -18.02 1.53
CA LEU A 168 -0.31 -17.38 0.34
C LEU A 168 0.08 -18.12 -0.94
N SER A 169 1.35 -18.53 -1.07
CA SER A 169 1.85 -19.23 -2.26
C SER A 169 1.06 -20.50 -2.59
N GLU A 170 0.70 -21.28 -1.57
CA GLU A 170 -0.10 -22.49 -1.73
C GLU A 170 -1.56 -22.18 -2.08
N TYR A 171 -2.15 -21.14 -1.49
CA TYR A 171 -3.48 -20.68 -1.89
C TYR A 171 -3.51 -20.24 -3.36
N VAL A 172 -2.47 -19.54 -3.83
CA VAL A 172 -2.35 -19.10 -5.23
C VAL A 172 -2.26 -20.31 -6.15
N ARG A 173 -1.35 -21.26 -5.86
CA ARG A 173 -1.17 -22.47 -6.66
C ARG A 173 -2.48 -23.26 -6.78
N LEU A 174 -3.14 -23.53 -5.65
CA LEU A 174 -4.39 -24.28 -5.62
C LEU A 174 -5.54 -23.54 -6.30
N ALA A 175 -5.60 -22.21 -6.15
CA ALA A 175 -6.62 -21.43 -6.81
C ALA A 175 -6.44 -21.46 -8.33
N GLN A 176 -5.21 -21.35 -8.82
CA GLN A 176 -4.90 -21.43 -10.24
C GLN A 176 -5.19 -22.83 -10.82
N GLU A 177 -4.90 -23.89 -10.07
CA GLU A 177 -5.20 -25.27 -10.46
C GLU A 177 -6.72 -25.53 -10.53
N ASN A 178 -7.49 -25.00 -9.58
CA ASN A 178 -8.93 -25.21 -9.51
C ASN A 178 -9.75 -24.16 -10.31
N GLY A 179 -9.11 -23.07 -10.74
CA GLY A 179 -9.76 -21.91 -11.32
C GLY A 179 -10.54 -21.03 -10.32
N ALA A 180 -10.48 -21.33 -9.02
CA ALA A 180 -11.19 -20.56 -7.99
C ALA A 180 -10.54 -20.74 -6.61
N ILE A 181 -10.74 -19.76 -5.71
CA ILE A 181 -10.32 -19.87 -4.32
C ILE A 181 -11.20 -20.91 -3.60
N THR A 182 -10.56 -21.99 -3.16
CA THR A 182 -11.20 -23.07 -2.41
C THR A 182 -10.96 -22.92 -0.91
N ASP A 183 -11.87 -23.47 -0.10
CA ASP A 183 -11.77 -23.50 1.36
C ASP A 183 -10.79 -24.59 1.84
#